data_AF-A0A7S4AJT0-F1
#
_entry.id   AF-A0A7S4AJT0-F1
#
_cell.length_a   1.000
_cell.length_b   1.000
_cell.length_c   1.000
_cell.angle_alpha   90.00
_cell.angle_beta   90.00
_cell.angle_gamma   90.00
#
_symmetry.space_group_name_H-M   'P 1'
#
loop_
_entity.id
_entity.type
_entity.pdbx_description
1 polymer ?
#
loop_
_entity_poly.entity_id
_entity_poly.type
_entity_poly.pdbx_seq_one_letter_code
_entity_poly.pdbx_strand_id
1 'polypeptide(L)'
;RMNVIPMRVESSCNARRIAVGDVDSDIDTDTDSVDDDDEPDDTKDDSAAAPTEEGEALLAREWNQLTLQEREAINEEVHGVRDEYRDVVDKETPELLLGSLRQLAIELDAIPIKPAYQTSQIWYGATTWVNTAEFRLLFLRCEFFDAKKAAARIVAFLELSRKCWGDFVLEREVCLSDFSEQDRAMLDVGLLQILPGRDRCGRRVVIHLMHNIVDPNRPNELFTESRMRIALYVGLKMVKYDVDSQRSGVVLIAWIHDILVND
;
A
#
# COMPACT_ATOMS: atom_id res chain seq x y z
N ARG A 1 -22.66 11.29 0.13
CA ARG A 1 -22.06 10.97 1.45
C ARG A 1 -21.64 9.50 1.43
N MET A 2 -20.36 9.21 1.13
CA MET A 2 -19.82 7.86 1.22
C MET A 2 -19.62 7.51 2.70
N ASN A 3 -20.22 6.41 3.16
CA ASN A 3 -19.95 5.87 4.48
C ASN A 3 -18.53 5.30 4.48
N VAL A 4 -17.58 6.04 5.04
CA VAL A 4 -16.25 5.52 5.38
C VAL A 4 -16.46 4.46 6.46
N ILE A 5 -16.24 3.19 6.12
CA ILE A 5 -16.24 2.11 7.11
C ILE A 5 -14.95 2.29 7.90
N PRO A 6 -14.99 2.64 9.21
CA PRO A 6 -13.78 2.70 10.00
C PRO A 6 -13.16 1.31 10.00
N MET A 7 -11.89 1.23 9.60
CA MET A 7 -11.11 0.01 9.64
C MET A 7 -11.02 -0.40 11.13
N ARG A 8 -11.90 -1.30 11.57
CA ARG A 8 -11.92 -1.81 12.94
C ARG A 8 -10.74 -2.77 13.08
N VAL A 9 -9.56 -2.20 13.29
CA VAL A 9 -8.38 -2.96 13.70
C VAL A 9 -8.61 -3.33 15.15
N GLU A 10 -8.95 -4.58 15.42
CA GLU A 10 -9.09 -5.08 16.79
C GLU A 10 -7.73 -5.04 17.49
N SER A 11 -7.48 -3.94 18.18
CA SER A 11 -6.35 -3.77 19.08
C SER A 11 -6.66 -4.55 20.37
N SER A 12 -6.24 -5.81 20.43
CA SER A 12 -6.21 -6.56 21.69
C SER A 12 -5.05 -6.06 22.57
N CYS A 13 -5.24 -4.87 23.17
CA CYS A 13 -4.45 -4.39 24.29
C CYS A 13 -5.39 -4.06 25.45
N ASN A 14 -5.29 -4.88 26.49
CA ASN A 14 -6.07 -4.81 27.72
C ASN A 14 -5.63 -3.55 28.50
N ALA A 15 -6.46 -2.51 28.55
CA ALA A 15 -6.21 -1.30 29.32
C ALA A 15 -7.41 -0.94 30.22
N ARG A 16 -7.09 -0.70 31.50
CA ARG A 16 -7.99 -0.39 32.60
C ARG A 16 -8.89 0.81 32.30
N ARG A 17 -10.18 0.62 32.61
CA ARG A 17 -11.25 1.62 32.66
C ARG A 17 -10.94 2.66 33.75
N ILE A 18 -10.69 3.90 33.37
CA ILE A 18 -10.82 5.07 34.26
C ILE A 18 -12.10 5.78 33.83
N ALA A 19 -13.02 5.95 34.78
CA ALA A 19 -14.26 6.68 34.61
C ALA A 19 -14.02 8.18 34.82
N VAL A 20 -14.40 8.98 33.82
CA VAL A 20 -14.61 10.43 33.87
C VAL A 20 -15.81 10.62 32.93
N GLY A 21 -16.99 11.05 33.35
CA GLY A 21 -17.31 12.19 34.19
C GLY A 21 -18.11 13.12 33.28
N ASP A 22 -19.44 12.97 33.29
CA ASP A 22 -20.38 13.70 32.44
C ASP A 22 -20.30 15.20 32.73
N VAL A 23 -20.07 15.99 31.68
CA VAL A 23 -20.16 17.46 31.71
C VAL A 23 -21.16 17.85 30.63
N ASP A 24 -22.38 18.13 31.08
CA ASP A 24 -23.38 18.87 30.34
C ASP A 24 -22.91 20.33 30.21
N SER A 25 -22.81 20.82 28.97
CA SER A 25 -22.72 22.26 28.72
C SER A 25 -23.64 22.62 27.56
N ASP A 26 -24.80 23.16 27.94
CA ASP A 26 -25.70 23.91 27.09
C ASP A 26 -24.94 25.08 26.45
N ILE A 27 -24.90 25.11 25.11
CA ILE A 27 -24.46 26.27 24.35
C ILE A 27 -25.64 26.75 23.52
N ASP A 28 -26.15 27.90 23.95
CA ASP A 28 -27.17 28.70 23.28
C ASP A 28 -26.68 29.17 21.90
N THR A 29 -27.57 29.03 20.92
CA THR A 29 -27.41 29.48 19.55
C THR A 29 -27.86 30.93 19.43
N ASP A 30 -26.92 31.87 19.40
CA ASP A 30 -27.15 33.22 18.90
C ASP A 30 -26.81 33.28 17.40
N THR A 31 -27.87 33.24 16.60
CA THR A 31 -27.85 33.54 15.17
C THR A 31 -27.91 35.06 14.97
N ASP A 32 -26.75 35.69 14.86
CA ASP A 32 -26.64 37.05 14.33
C ASP A 32 -26.48 37.01 12.81
N SER A 33 -27.48 37.56 12.16
CA SER A 33 -27.51 37.95 10.75
C SER A 33 -26.46 39.02 10.48
N VAL A 34 -25.46 38.70 9.65
CA VAL A 34 -24.52 39.67 9.09
C VAL A 34 -24.62 39.64 7.58
N ASP A 35 -25.25 40.71 7.11
CA ASP A 35 -25.12 41.51 5.89
C ASP A 35 -24.19 41.06 4.75
N ASP A 36 -24.75 41.29 3.56
CA ASP A 36 -24.18 41.28 2.22
C ASP A 36 -22.85 42.05 2.13
N ASP A 37 -21.78 41.37 1.71
CA ASP A 37 -20.57 42.03 1.19
C ASP A 37 -20.02 41.23 0.00
N ASP A 38 -20.18 41.83 -1.18
CA ASP A 38 -19.47 41.67 -2.45
C ASP A 38 -18.60 40.41 -2.64
N GLU A 39 -19.12 39.43 -3.37
CA GLU A 39 -18.32 38.35 -3.97
C GLU A 39 -17.40 38.95 -5.07
N PRO A 40 -16.06 38.88 -4.92
CA PRO A 40 -15.17 39.15 -6.03
C PRO A 40 -15.27 38.00 -7.05
N ASP A 41 -15.65 38.36 -8.27
CA ASP A 41 -15.65 37.54 -9.48
C ASP A 41 -14.23 37.04 -9.80
N ASP A 42 -13.85 35.91 -9.19
CA ASP A 42 -12.57 35.25 -9.40
C ASP A 42 -12.64 34.41 -10.68
N THR A 43 -12.75 35.08 -11.83
CA THR A 43 -12.46 34.49 -13.14
C THR A 43 -10.96 34.23 -13.25
N LYS A 44 -10.47 33.13 -12.68
CA LYS A 44 -9.08 32.68 -12.84
C LYS A 44 -9.01 31.30 -13.47
N ASP A 45 -8.96 31.34 -14.79
CA ASP A 45 -7.96 30.64 -15.61
C ASP A 45 -7.72 29.16 -15.28
N ASP A 46 -8.77 28.34 -15.39
CA ASP A 46 -8.67 26.88 -15.55
C ASP A 46 -8.18 26.52 -16.98
N SER A 47 -7.07 27.11 -17.45
CA SER A 47 -6.38 26.60 -18.63
C SER A 47 -5.59 25.33 -18.26
N ALA A 48 -6.34 24.27 -17.94
CA ALA A 48 -5.82 22.91 -17.91
C ALA A 48 -5.11 22.70 -19.26
N ALA A 49 -3.77 22.71 -19.22
CA ALA A 49 -2.93 22.61 -20.41
C ALA A 49 -3.39 21.40 -21.21
N ALA A 50 -3.98 21.66 -22.38
CA ALA A 50 -4.45 20.61 -23.26
C ALA A 50 -3.27 19.64 -23.51
N PRO A 51 -3.52 18.32 -23.52
CA PRO A 51 -2.48 17.35 -23.83
C PRO A 51 -1.76 17.79 -25.11
N THR A 52 -0.43 17.90 -25.03
CA THR A 52 0.34 18.34 -26.19
C THR A 52 0.16 17.31 -27.30
N GLU A 53 -0.07 17.77 -28.53
CA GLU A 53 -0.22 16.92 -29.71
C GLU A 53 0.93 15.90 -29.84
N GLU A 54 2.12 16.28 -29.38
CA GLU A 54 3.30 15.43 -29.29
C GLU A 54 3.13 14.23 -28.34
N GLY A 55 2.51 14.43 -27.17
CA GLY A 55 2.25 13.35 -26.20
C GLY A 55 1.27 12.32 -26.73
N GLU A 56 0.19 12.77 -27.38
CA GLU A 56 -0.78 11.88 -28.02
C GLU A 56 -0.18 11.11 -29.19
N ALA A 57 0.66 11.77 -30.01
CA ALA A 57 1.35 11.14 -31.13
C ALA A 57 2.33 10.05 -30.68
N LEU A 58 3.06 10.28 -29.58
CA LEU A 58 3.96 9.28 -29.00
C LEU A 58 3.17 8.06 -28.49
N LEU A 59 2.09 8.29 -27.72
CA LEU A 59 1.22 7.20 -27.23
C LEU A 59 0.63 6.38 -28.38
N ALA A 60 0.12 7.05 -29.41
CA ALA A 60 -0.44 6.39 -30.58
C ALA A 60 0.61 5.56 -31.34
N ARG A 61 1.85 6.04 -31.43
CA ARG A 61 2.96 5.31 -32.08
C ARG A 61 3.35 4.06 -31.31
N GLU A 62 3.47 4.15 -29.98
CA GLU A 62 3.79 2.98 -29.15
C GLU A 62 2.64 1.96 -29.17
N TRP A 63 1.39 2.42 -29.09
CA TRP A 63 0.22 1.53 -29.18
C TRP A 63 0.16 0.80 -30.52
N ASN A 64 0.54 1.47 -31.61
CA ASN A 64 0.54 0.88 -32.95
C ASN A 64 1.65 -0.17 -33.17
N GLN A 65 2.70 -0.20 -32.35
CA GLN A 65 3.76 -1.21 -32.42
C GLN A 65 3.36 -2.54 -31.79
N LEU A 66 2.34 -2.55 -30.91
CA LEU A 66 1.86 -3.76 -30.26
C LEU A 66 1.07 -4.65 -31.23
N THR A 67 1.26 -5.96 -31.09
CA THR A 67 0.44 -6.98 -31.78
C THR A 67 -1.00 -6.98 -31.26
N LEU A 68 -1.93 -7.57 -32.04
CA LEU A 68 -3.33 -7.69 -31.62
C LEU A 68 -3.46 -8.43 -30.27
N GLN A 69 -2.71 -9.51 -30.08
CA GLN A 69 -2.72 -10.31 -28.86
C GLN A 69 -2.23 -9.53 -27.65
N GLU A 70 -1.18 -8.70 -27.80
CA GLU A 70 -0.69 -7.85 -26.71
C GLU A 70 -1.70 -6.77 -26.33
N ARG A 71 -2.37 -6.15 -27.32
CA ARG A 71 -3.42 -5.15 -27.06
C ARG A 71 -4.61 -5.77 -26.35
N GLU A 72 -5.05 -6.96 -26.78
CA GLU A 72 -6.12 -7.70 -26.12
C GLU A 72 -5.74 -8.07 -24.69
N ALA A 73 -4.52 -8.57 -24.47
CA ALA A 73 -4.03 -8.92 -23.12
C ALA A 73 -3.96 -7.70 -22.19
N ILE A 74 -3.47 -6.55 -22.68
CA ILE A 74 -3.46 -5.29 -21.91
C ILE A 74 -4.89 -4.83 -21.61
N ASN A 75 -5.78 -4.90 -22.60
CA ASN A 75 -7.17 -4.51 -22.42
C ASN A 75 -7.87 -5.38 -21.38
N GLU A 76 -7.65 -6.69 -21.42
CA GLU A 76 -8.14 -7.64 -20.41
C GLU A 76 -7.54 -7.35 -19.03
N GLU A 77 -6.26 -7.02 -18.92
CA GLU A 77 -5.61 -6.69 -17.65
C GLU A 77 -6.16 -5.39 -17.02
N VAL A 78 -6.32 -4.35 -17.84
CA VAL A 78 -6.89 -3.05 -17.44
C VAL A 78 -8.33 -3.22 -16.97
N HIS A 79 -9.12 -4.03 -17.68
CA HIS A 79 -10.51 -4.29 -17.30
C HIS A 79 -10.68 -5.35 -16.21
N GLY A 80 -9.60 -6.02 -15.81
CA GLY A 80 -9.64 -7.10 -14.84
C GLY A 80 -10.42 -8.32 -15.34
N VAL A 81 -10.20 -8.73 -16.58
CA VAL A 81 -10.81 -9.92 -17.21
C VAL A 81 -9.80 -11.07 -17.34
N ARG A 82 -8.50 -10.80 -17.22
CA ARG A 82 -7.45 -11.80 -17.44
C ARG A 82 -7.44 -12.85 -16.31
N ASP A 83 -7.70 -14.10 -16.66
CA ASP A 83 -7.86 -15.23 -15.72
C ASP A 83 -6.59 -16.10 -15.60
N GLU A 84 -5.45 -15.67 -16.16
CA GLU A 84 -4.21 -16.49 -16.22
C GLU A 84 -3.71 -16.96 -14.85
N TYR A 85 -4.01 -16.21 -13.79
CA TYR A 85 -3.61 -16.59 -12.43
C TYR A 85 -4.40 -17.82 -11.91
N ARG A 86 -5.61 -18.06 -12.42
CA ARG A 86 -6.48 -19.15 -11.98
C ARG A 86 -5.88 -20.54 -12.24
N ASP A 87 -5.20 -20.69 -13.37
CA ASP A 87 -4.57 -21.96 -13.76
C ASP A 87 -3.41 -22.38 -12.85
N VAL A 88 -2.82 -21.44 -12.10
CA VAL A 88 -1.77 -21.70 -11.10
C VAL A 88 -2.39 -21.90 -9.71
N VAL A 89 -3.43 -21.12 -9.36
CA VAL A 89 -4.11 -21.20 -8.06
C VAL A 89 -4.78 -22.53 -7.82
N ASP A 90 -5.43 -23.08 -8.85
CA ASP A 90 -6.08 -24.39 -8.76
C ASP A 90 -5.06 -25.53 -8.54
N LYS A 91 -3.76 -25.22 -8.57
CA LYS A 91 -2.64 -26.15 -8.39
C LYS A 91 -1.80 -25.90 -7.13
N GLU A 92 -2.23 -25.04 -6.20
CA GLU A 92 -1.57 -24.90 -4.89
C GLU A 92 -1.77 -26.18 -4.02
N THR A 93 -1.06 -27.25 -4.35
CA THR A 93 -1.06 -28.48 -3.55
C THR A 93 -0.07 -28.39 -2.39
N PRO A 94 -0.27 -29.14 -1.28
CA PRO A 94 0.68 -29.16 -0.17
C PRO A 94 2.12 -29.50 -0.59
N GLU A 95 2.27 -30.38 -1.59
CA GLU A 95 3.56 -30.77 -2.14
C GLU A 95 4.25 -29.62 -2.86
N LEU A 96 3.50 -28.83 -3.65
CA LEU A 96 4.01 -27.62 -4.29
C LEU A 96 4.48 -26.62 -3.23
N LEU A 97 3.66 -26.34 -2.22
CA LEU A 97 4.00 -25.37 -1.17
C LEU A 97 5.28 -25.79 -0.43
N LEU A 98 5.38 -27.07 -0.04
CA LEU A 98 6.55 -27.59 0.67
C LEU A 98 7.81 -27.59 -0.23
N GLY A 99 7.66 -27.99 -1.49
CA GLY A 99 8.74 -27.98 -2.48
C GLY A 99 9.27 -26.57 -2.73
N SER A 100 8.37 -25.60 -2.96
CA SER A 100 8.72 -24.21 -3.19
C SER A 100 9.34 -23.54 -1.97
N LEU A 101 8.88 -23.84 -0.75
CA LEU A 101 9.50 -23.33 0.48
C LEU A 101 10.94 -23.85 0.66
N ARG A 102 11.19 -25.12 0.32
CA ARG A 102 12.55 -25.69 0.31
C ARG A 102 13.43 -25.02 -0.74
N GLN A 103 12.92 -24.86 -1.96
CA GLN A 103 13.67 -24.21 -3.03
C GLN A 103 13.96 -22.74 -2.68
N LEU A 104 13.00 -22.01 -2.11
CA LEU A 104 13.18 -20.64 -1.64
C LEU A 104 14.31 -20.53 -0.63
N ALA A 105 14.44 -21.49 0.31
CA ALA A 105 15.54 -21.49 1.26
C ALA A 105 16.91 -21.62 0.55
N ILE A 106 17.02 -22.52 -0.44
CA ILE A 106 18.23 -22.69 -1.25
C ILE A 106 18.58 -21.41 -2.01
N GLU A 107 17.59 -20.78 -2.66
CA GLU A 107 17.78 -19.54 -3.43
C GLU A 107 18.14 -18.36 -2.53
N LEU A 108 17.52 -18.27 -1.35
CA LEU A 108 17.88 -17.27 -0.35
C LEU A 108 19.34 -17.43 0.03
N ASP A 109 19.81 -18.65 0.33
CA ASP A 109 21.20 -18.96 0.68
C ASP A 109 22.19 -18.59 -0.44
N ALA A 110 21.80 -18.81 -1.70
CA ALA A 110 22.61 -18.51 -2.88
C ALA A 110 22.84 -17.01 -3.15
N ILE A 111 21.99 -16.11 -2.66
CA ILE A 111 22.17 -14.66 -2.85
C ILE A 111 23.38 -14.16 -2.04
N PRO A 112 24.40 -13.53 -2.67
CA PRO A 112 25.64 -13.15 -1.99
C PRO A 112 25.50 -11.92 -1.09
N ILE A 113 24.71 -10.92 -1.50
CA ILE A 113 24.54 -9.65 -0.78
C ILE A 113 23.11 -9.53 -0.31
N LYS A 114 22.92 -9.64 1.01
CA LYS A 114 21.61 -9.64 1.67
C LYS A 114 21.73 -9.24 3.16
N PRO A 115 22.34 -8.09 3.49
CA PRO A 115 22.74 -7.76 4.85
C PRO A 115 21.59 -7.72 5.87
N ALA A 116 20.41 -7.20 5.52
CA ALA A 116 19.23 -7.21 6.40
C ALA A 116 18.74 -8.64 6.67
N TYR A 117 18.68 -9.49 5.65
CA TYR A 117 18.34 -10.90 5.83
C TYR A 117 19.38 -11.62 6.70
N GLN A 118 20.67 -11.45 6.42
CA GLN A 118 21.76 -12.03 7.22
C GLN A 118 21.69 -11.56 8.68
N THR A 119 21.44 -10.27 8.91
CA THR A 119 21.27 -9.72 10.27
C THR A 119 20.11 -10.41 10.98
N SER A 120 18.96 -10.56 10.30
CA SER A 120 17.81 -11.29 10.84
C SER A 120 18.16 -12.73 11.22
N GLN A 121 18.90 -13.44 10.37
CA GLN A 121 19.32 -14.83 10.64
C GLN A 121 20.36 -14.94 11.75
N ILE A 122 21.33 -14.03 11.83
CA ILE A 122 22.40 -14.09 12.84
C ILE A 122 21.85 -13.74 14.23
N TRP A 123 21.02 -12.70 14.34
CA TRP A 123 20.57 -12.19 15.63
C TRP A 123 19.39 -12.98 16.20
N TYR A 124 18.48 -13.42 15.34
CA TYR A 124 17.21 -14.05 15.76
C TYR A 124 17.09 -15.50 15.30
N GLY A 125 17.87 -15.95 14.31
CA GLY A 125 17.91 -17.34 13.89
C GLY A 125 16.53 -17.88 13.52
N ALA A 126 16.14 -19.02 14.10
CA ALA A 126 14.87 -19.66 13.80
C ALA A 126 13.62 -18.91 14.32
N THR A 127 13.77 -17.94 15.23
CA THR A 127 12.62 -17.29 15.87
C THR A 127 12.13 -16.04 15.14
N THR A 128 12.84 -15.54 14.14
CA THR A 128 12.35 -14.40 13.34
C THR A 128 11.12 -14.79 12.52
N TRP A 129 10.17 -13.85 12.43
CA TRP A 129 8.99 -13.99 11.59
C TRP A 129 9.31 -14.20 10.10
N VAL A 130 10.49 -13.76 9.64
CA VAL A 130 11.00 -13.95 8.27
C VAL A 130 11.13 -15.44 7.90
N ASN A 131 11.27 -16.31 8.90
CA ASN A 131 11.42 -17.75 8.71
C ASN A 131 10.09 -18.51 8.75
N THR A 132 8.98 -17.83 9.01
CA THR A 132 7.65 -18.44 9.00
C THR A 132 7.24 -18.82 7.57
N ALA A 133 6.47 -19.90 7.43
CA ALA A 133 5.97 -20.33 6.13
C ALA A 133 5.01 -19.28 5.55
N GLU A 134 4.19 -18.68 6.43
CA GLU A 134 3.21 -17.65 6.10
C GLU A 134 3.86 -16.44 5.43
N PHE A 135 4.95 -15.90 6.02
CA PHE A 135 5.68 -14.79 5.42
C PHE A 135 6.28 -15.15 4.06
N ARG A 136 6.95 -16.30 3.98
CA ARG A 136 7.64 -16.75 2.76
C ARG A 136 6.67 -17.02 1.61
N LEU A 137 5.48 -17.55 1.93
CA LEU A 137 4.43 -17.80 0.94
C LEU A 137 3.89 -16.52 0.30
N LEU A 138 3.93 -15.37 0.99
CA LEU A 138 3.54 -14.08 0.40
C LEU A 138 4.35 -13.79 -0.87
N PHE A 139 5.67 -13.99 -0.80
CA PHE A 139 6.60 -13.69 -1.88
C PHE A 139 6.60 -14.77 -2.95
N LEU A 140 6.44 -16.04 -2.56
CA LEU A 140 6.28 -17.13 -3.52
C LEU A 140 5.03 -16.92 -4.37
N ARG A 141 3.88 -16.60 -3.78
CA ARG A 141 2.64 -16.33 -4.54
C ARG A 141 2.78 -15.09 -5.43
N CYS A 142 3.39 -14.02 -4.91
CA CYS A 142 3.68 -12.80 -5.67
C CYS A 142 4.53 -13.07 -6.94
N GLU A 143 5.38 -14.09 -6.92
CA GLU A 143 6.29 -14.45 -8.00
C GLU A 143 5.90 -15.76 -8.70
N PHE A 144 4.63 -16.18 -8.59
CA PHE A 144 4.12 -17.39 -9.25
C PHE A 144 4.96 -18.64 -8.93
N PHE A 145 5.43 -18.74 -7.69
CA PHE A 145 6.30 -19.79 -7.17
C PHE A 145 7.69 -19.87 -7.83
N ASP A 146 8.15 -18.82 -8.52
CA ASP A 146 9.56 -18.64 -8.88
C ASP A 146 10.37 -18.32 -7.62
N ALA A 147 10.95 -19.36 -7.02
CA ALA A 147 11.71 -19.27 -5.78
C ALA A 147 12.89 -18.28 -5.85
N LYS A 148 13.51 -18.14 -7.02
CA LYS A 148 14.68 -17.25 -7.20
C LYS A 148 14.24 -15.78 -7.17
N LYS A 149 13.17 -15.44 -7.89
CA LYS A 149 12.60 -14.08 -7.84
C LYS A 149 12.03 -13.77 -6.47
N ALA A 150 11.33 -14.73 -5.84
CA ALA A 150 10.79 -14.57 -4.50
C ALA A 150 11.90 -14.31 -3.47
N ALA A 151 13.02 -15.03 -3.54
CA ALA A 151 14.19 -14.80 -2.68
C ALA A 151 14.74 -13.38 -2.85
N ALA A 152 14.93 -12.93 -4.10
CA ALA A 152 15.39 -11.57 -4.39
C ALA A 152 14.42 -10.50 -3.84
N ARG A 153 13.11 -10.72 -3.98
CA ARG A 153 12.07 -9.81 -3.47
C ARG A 153 12.04 -9.76 -1.94
N ILE A 154 12.23 -10.90 -1.26
CA ILE A 154 12.37 -10.93 0.22
C ILE A 154 13.55 -10.09 0.66
N VAL A 155 14.72 -10.26 0.03
CA VAL A 155 15.92 -9.49 0.37
C VAL A 155 15.66 -8.00 0.19
N ALA A 156 15.14 -7.58 -0.96
CA ALA A 156 14.80 -6.19 -1.24
C ALA A 156 13.78 -5.61 -0.24
N PHE A 157 12.75 -6.39 0.10
CA PHE A 157 11.73 -6.00 1.08
C PHE A 157 12.32 -5.78 2.48
N LEU A 158 13.22 -6.66 2.93
CA LEU A 158 13.86 -6.53 4.24
C LEU A 158 14.83 -5.36 4.31
N GLU A 159 15.58 -5.08 3.25
CA GLU A 159 16.42 -3.87 3.17
C GLU A 159 15.57 -2.61 3.24
N LEU A 160 14.48 -2.56 2.48
CA LEU A 160 13.54 -1.44 2.48
C LEU A 160 12.88 -1.25 3.86
N SER A 161 12.42 -2.35 4.47
CA SER A 161 11.80 -2.31 5.80
C SER A 161 12.80 -1.85 6.86
N ARG A 162 14.04 -2.39 6.83
CA ARG A 162 15.11 -1.96 7.72
C ARG A 162 15.42 -0.47 7.55
N LYS A 163 15.43 0.04 6.32
CA LYS A 163 15.62 1.48 6.07
C LYS A 163 14.48 2.31 6.68
N CYS A 164 13.24 1.85 6.58
CA CYS A 164 12.06 2.59 7.04
C CYS A 164 11.89 2.61 8.58
N TRP A 165 12.30 1.56 9.28
CA TRP A 165 12.02 1.38 10.72
C TRP A 165 13.23 1.00 11.58
N GLY A 166 14.37 0.67 10.98
CA GLY A 166 15.55 0.16 11.68
C GLY A 166 15.52 -1.34 11.93
N ASP A 167 16.40 -1.82 12.81
CA ASP A 167 16.72 -3.25 12.93
C ASP A 167 15.63 -4.10 13.61
N PHE A 168 14.73 -3.50 14.38
CA PHE A 168 13.71 -4.26 15.12
C PHE A 168 12.72 -5.00 14.20
N VAL A 169 12.52 -4.51 12.97
CA VAL A 169 11.62 -5.16 12.00
C VAL A 169 12.15 -6.49 11.48
N LEU A 170 13.45 -6.76 11.70
CA LEU A 170 14.09 -8.01 11.38
C LEU A 170 13.80 -9.09 12.43
N GLU A 171 13.38 -8.69 13.63
CA GLU A 171 12.98 -9.57 14.74
C GLU A 171 11.51 -9.95 14.64
N ARG A 172 10.65 -8.93 14.50
CA ARG A 172 9.19 -9.05 14.56
C ARG A 172 8.49 -8.19 13.52
N GLU A 173 7.22 -8.50 13.28
CA GLU A 173 6.37 -7.66 12.46
C GLU A 173 6.16 -6.26 13.05
N VAL A 174 5.98 -5.30 12.15
CA VAL A 174 5.57 -3.94 12.50
C VAL A 174 4.12 -3.94 12.98
N CYS A 175 3.89 -3.19 14.06
CA CYS A 175 2.62 -2.97 14.74
C CYS A 175 2.23 -1.49 14.68
N LEU A 176 0.95 -1.17 14.93
CA LEU A 176 0.49 0.24 14.98
C LEU A 176 1.21 1.07 16.06
N SER A 177 1.66 0.42 17.15
CA SER A 177 2.42 1.06 18.21
C SER A 177 3.82 1.51 17.81
N ASP A 178 4.35 1.01 16.69
CA ASP A 178 5.69 1.35 16.20
C ASP A 178 5.71 2.63 15.38
N PHE A 179 4.53 3.17 15.07
CA PHE A 179 4.38 4.40 14.32
C PHE A 179 4.54 5.62 15.22
N SER A 180 5.22 6.65 14.70
CA SER A 180 5.26 7.95 15.37
C SER A 180 3.86 8.55 15.48
N GLU A 181 3.70 9.55 16.33
CA GLU A 181 2.43 10.31 16.40
C GLU A 181 2.06 10.92 15.05
N GLN A 182 3.05 11.42 14.31
CA GLN A 182 2.86 11.96 12.96
C GLN A 182 2.37 10.90 11.96
N ASP A 183 2.96 9.71 11.96
CA ASP A 183 2.51 8.64 11.06
C ASP A 183 1.08 8.19 11.40
N ARG A 184 0.74 8.11 12.70
CA ARG A 184 -0.61 7.76 13.16
C ARG A 184 -1.63 8.82 12.74
N ALA A 185 -1.31 10.10 12.88
CA ALA A 185 -2.15 11.18 12.38
C ALA A 185 -2.39 11.06 10.86
N MET A 186 -1.39 10.67 10.07
CA MET A 186 -1.55 10.42 8.64
C MET A 186 -2.43 9.18 8.33
N LEU A 187 -2.30 8.12 9.13
CA LEU A 187 -3.20 6.96 9.03
C LEU A 187 -4.65 7.35 9.35
N ASP A 188 -4.86 8.17 10.38
CA ASP A 188 -6.18 8.61 10.83
C ASP A 188 -6.89 9.51 9.81
N VAL A 189 -6.14 10.32 9.05
CA VAL A 189 -6.68 11.09 7.91
C VAL A 189 -7.17 10.16 6.78
N GLY A 190 -6.71 8.90 6.74
CA GLY A 190 -7.17 7.92 5.77
C GLY A 190 -6.62 8.17 4.36
N LEU A 191 -5.34 8.54 4.24
CA LEU A 191 -4.67 8.73 2.95
C LEU A 191 -4.60 7.43 2.13
N LEU A 192 -4.50 6.28 2.79
CA LEU A 192 -4.64 4.95 2.18
C LEU A 192 -5.91 4.28 2.69
N GLN A 193 -6.83 3.97 1.78
CA GLN A 193 -8.08 3.29 2.11
C GLN A 193 -8.19 2.00 1.31
N ILE A 194 -8.47 0.91 2.01
CA ILE A 194 -8.80 -0.38 1.38
C ILE A 194 -10.32 -0.38 1.16
N LEU A 195 -10.75 -0.46 -0.10
CA LEU A 195 -12.18 -0.53 -0.40
C LEU A 195 -12.74 -1.92 -0.04
N PRO A 196 -14.02 -2.01 0.37
CA PRO A 196 -14.65 -3.28 0.71
C PRO A 196 -14.80 -4.22 -0.49
N GLY A 197 -14.85 -3.66 -1.70
CA GLY A 197 -14.98 -4.40 -2.95
C GLY A 197 -13.66 -4.97 -3.48
N ARG A 198 -13.79 -5.81 -4.49
CA ARG A 198 -12.72 -6.25 -5.38
C ARG A 198 -13.08 -5.85 -6.80
N ASP A 199 -12.08 -5.77 -7.67
CA ASP A 199 -12.34 -5.65 -9.10
C ASP A 199 -12.82 -7.00 -9.70
N ARG A 200 -13.03 -7.05 -11.02
CA ARG A 200 -13.50 -8.26 -11.71
C ARG A 200 -12.49 -9.42 -11.69
N CYS A 201 -11.20 -9.13 -11.50
CA CYS A 201 -10.13 -10.13 -11.33
C CYS A 201 -10.00 -10.61 -9.89
N GLY A 202 -10.82 -10.13 -8.94
CA GLY A 202 -10.69 -10.46 -7.53
C GLY A 202 -9.59 -9.68 -6.80
N ARG A 203 -8.99 -8.65 -7.42
CA ARG A 203 -7.96 -7.80 -6.80
C ARG A 203 -8.57 -6.89 -5.76
N ARG A 204 -7.87 -6.70 -4.63
CA ARG A 204 -8.26 -5.65 -3.67
C ARG A 204 -8.02 -4.28 -4.29
N VAL A 205 -8.98 -3.38 -4.09
CA VAL A 205 -8.85 -2.00 -4.54
C VAL A 205 -8.40 -1.15 -3.36
N VAL A 206 -7.25 -0.49 -3.52
CA VAL A 206 -6.69 0.45 -2.56
C VAL A 206 -6.74 1.84 -3.20
N ILE A 207 -7.30 2.81 -2.50
CA ILE A 207 -7.23 4.22 -2.90
C ILE A 207 -6.11 4.89 -2.12
N HIS A 208 -5.25 5.61 -2.83
CA HIS A 208 -4.27 6.54 -2.26
C HIS A 208 -4.69 7.96 -2.59
N LEU A 209 -5.22 8.67 -1.59
CA LEU A 209 -5.57 10.08 -1.67
C LEU A 209 -4.32 10.88 -1.37
N MET A 210 -3.59 11.27 -2.41
CA MET A 210 -2.44 12.14 -2.30
C MET A 210 -2.90 13.58 -2.22
N HIS A 211 -3.25 14.01 -1.01
CA HIS A 211 -3.46 15.42 -0.73
C HIS A 211 -2.11 16.06 -0.35
N ASN A 212 -1.85 17.24 -0.89
CA ASN A 212 -0.79 18.11 -0.40
C ASN A 212 -1.23 18.67 0.97
N ILE A 213 -1.10 17.86 2.01
CA ILE A 213 -0.94 18.39 3.38
C ILE A 213 0.48 18.95 3.46
N VAL A 214 0.81 19.89 2.57
CA VAL A 214 2.00 20.71 2.70
C VAL A 214 1.61 21.73 3.75
N ASP A 215 1.83 21.39 5.02
CA ASP A 215 2.02 22.45 6.00
C ASP A 215 3.22 23.25 5.49
N PRO A 216 3.06 24.52 5.08
CA PRO A 216 4.15 25.31 4.52
C PRO A 216 5.33 25.46 5.49
N ASN A 217 5.12 25.12 6.78
CA ASN A 217 6.14 25.15 7.82
C ASN A 217 6.81 23.78 8.07
N ARG A 218 6.43 22.70 7.37
CA ARG A 218 7.04 21.36 7.54
C ARG A 218 7.68 20.87 6.24
N PRO A 219 8.96 20.46 6.26
CA PRO A 219 9.66 20.00 5.06
C PRO A 219 9.07 18.67 4.54
N ASN A 220 8.94 18.59 3.21
CA ASN A 220 8.35 17.46 2.47
C ASN A 220 9.04 16.10 2.70
N GLU A 221 10.31 16.08 3.12
CA GLU A 221 11.07 14.83 3.29
C GLU A 221 10.49 13.94 4.41
N LEU A 222 10.04 14.53 5.51
CA LEU A 222 9.42 13.79 6.62
C LEU A 222 8.10 13.12 6.20
N PHE A 223 7.43 13.65 5.17
CA PHE A 223 6.20 13.07 4.64
C PHE A 223 6.48 11.84 3.76
N THR A 224 7.56 11.83 2.99
CA THR A 224 7.88 10.71 2.10
C THR A 224 8.18 9.43 2.89
N GLU A 225 9.03 9.51 3.92
CA GLU A 225 9.33 8.33 4.74
C GLU A 225 8.10 7.79 5.46
N SER A 226 7.27 8.69 5.99
CA SER A 226 6.04 8.32 6.67
C SER A 226 5.04 7.64 5.73
N ARG A 227 4.86 8.18 4.51
CA ARG A 227 4.03 7.55 3.46
C ARG A 227 4.56 6.16 3.09
N MET A 228 5.88 5.99 2.98
CA MET A 228 6.48 4.68 2.72
C MET A 228 6.23 3.70 3.87
N ARG A 229 6.42 4.10 5.14
CA ARG A 229 6.10 3.27 6.32
C ARG A 229 4.64 2.84 6.31
N ILE A 230 3.73 3.78 6.08
CA ILE A 230 2.29 3.54 6.03
C ILE A 230 1.94 2.58 4.89
N ALA A 231 2.45 2.81 3.67
CA ALA A 231 2.20 1.96 2.52
C ALA A 231 2.71 0.53 2.72
N LEU A 232 3.92 0.37 3.26
CA LEU A 232 4.50 -0.95 3.56
C LEU A 232 3.70 -1.70 4.64
N TYR A 233 3.29 -1.01 5.70
CA TYR A 233 2.47 -1.60 6.76
C TYR A 233 1.09 -2.03 6.25
N VAL A 234 0.36 -1.12 5.60
CA VAL A 234 -0.99 -1.39 5.07
C VAL A 234 -0.91 -2.50 4.02
N GLY A 235 0.06 -2.41 3.10
CA GLY A 235 0.30 -3.43 2.08
C GLY A 235 0.56 -4.80 2.68
N LEU A 236 1.50 -4.91 3.63
CA LEU A 236 1.83 -6.16 4.29
C LEU A 236 0.64 -6.74 5.08
N LYS A 237 -0.06 -5.92 5.88
CA LYS A 237 -1.21 -6.40 6.67
C LYS A 237 -2.37 -6.83 5.78
N MET A 238 -2.63 -6.12 4.69
CA MET A 238 -3.64 -6.51 3.71
C MET A 238 -3.34 -7.88 3.11
N VAL A 239 -2.15 -8.07 2.53
CA VAL A 239 -1.84 -9.33 1.84
C VAL A 239 -1.65 -10.48 2.83
N LYS A 240 -1.18 -10.24 4.06
CA LYS A 240 -0.96 -11.30 5.06
C LYS A 240 -2.22 -12.09 5.37
N TYR A 241 -3.37 -11.43 5.49
CA TYR A 241 -4.63 -12.07 5.90
C TYR A 241 -5.57 -12.40 4.73
N ASP A 242 -5.17 -12.07 3.50
CA ASP A 242 -6.00 -12.21 2.30
C ASP A 242 -5.24 -12.99 1.23
N VAL A 243 -5.40 -14.33 1.25
CA VAL A 243 -4.76 -15.22 0.27
C VAL A 243 -5.21 -14.92 -1.15
N ASP A 244 -6.47 -14.51 -1.35
CA ASP A 244 -6.94 -14.12 -2.67
C ASP A 244 -6.18 -12.90 -3.18
N SER A 245 -5.88 -11.92 -2.32
CA SER A 245 -5.02 -10.78 -2.70
C SER A 245 -3.56 -11.15 -2.95
N GLN A 246 -3.02 -12.16 -2.27
CA GLN A 246 -1.69 -12.68 -2.61
C GLN A 246 -1.66 -13.30 -4.00
N ARG A 247 -2.79 -13.83 -4.45
CA ARG A 247 -2.97 -14.50 -5.73
C ARG A 247 -3.29 -13.50 -6.84
N SER A 248 -4.40 -12.79 -6.72
CA SER A 248 -4.85 -11.84 -7.74
C SER A 248 -4.02 -10.55 -7.79
N GLY A 249 -3.36 -10.19 -6.68
CA GLY A 249 -2.73 -8.90 -6.49
C GLY A 249 -3.71 -7.81 -6.03
N VAL A 250 -3.30 -6.56 -6.24
CA VAL A 250 -3.95 -5.35 -5.72
C VAL A 250 -3.99 -4.29 -6.83
N VAL A 251 -5.09 -3.56 -6.93
CA VAL A 251 -5.20 -2.36 -7.77
C VAL A 251 -5.06 -1.13 -6.89
N LEU A 252 -4.11 -0.26 -7.24
CA LEU A 252 -3.95 1.04 -6.59
C LEU A 252 -4.58 2.14 -7.45
N ILE A 253 -5.56 2.84 -6.89
CA ILE A 253 -6.11 4.07 -7.46
C ILE A 253 -5.44 5.24 -6.75
N ALA A 254 -4.56 5.94 -7.45
CA ALA A 254 -3.95 7.16 -6.92
C ALA A 254 -4.78 8.37 -7.36
N TRP A 255 -5.34 9.10 -6.39
CA TRP A 255 -5.96 10.40 -6.63
C TRP A 255 -4.99 11.48 -6.19
N ILE A 256 -4.50 12.28 -7.14
CA ILE A 256 -3.53 13.33 -6.87
C ILE A 256 -4.19 14.66 -7.23
N HIS A 257 -4.32 15.55 -6.25
CA HIS A 257 -4.92 16.89 -6.42
C HIS A 257 -3.98 17.95 -5.84
N ASP A 258 -4.06 19.17 -6.37
CA ASP A 258 -3.30 20.35 -5.92
C ASP A 258 -1.77 20.16 -5.90
N ILE A 259 -1.20 19.49 -6.91
CA ILE A 259 0.27 19.43 -7.05
C ILE A 259 0.76 20.81 -7.50
N LEU A 260 1.26 21.61 -6.55
CA LEU A 260 2.06 22.78 -6.88
C LEU A 260 3.42 22.29 -7.37
N VAL A 261 3.61 22.34 -8.68
CA VAL A 261 4.93 22.20 -9.29
C VAL A 261 5.60 23.56 -9.14
N ASN A 262 6.45 23.70 -8.12
CA ASN A 262 7.32 24.86 -8.03
C ASN A 262 8.43 24.68 -9.09
N ASP A 263 8.29 25.39 -10.21
CA ASP A 263 9.34 25.53 -11.22
C ASP A 263 10.57 26.28 -10.69
#